data_AF-I3KHH0-F1
#
_entry.id   AF-I3KHH0-F1
#
_cell.length_a   1.000
_cell.length_b   1.000
_cell.length_c   1.000
_cell.angle_alpha   90.00
_cell.angle_beta   90.00
_cell.angle_gamma   90.00
#
_symmetry.space_group_name_H-M   'P 1'
#
loop_
_entity.id
_entity.type
_entity.pdbx_description
1 polymer ?
#
loop_
_entity_poly.entity_id
_entity_poly.type
_entity_poly.pdbx_seq_one_letter_code
_entity_poly.pdbx_strand_id
1 'polypeptide(L)'
;MVFRKLPGVSASGMGLRLSQKFMFLLFLSGLVTLCFGALFFLPDSVRLKRIFLSKTEIQPVTVGSGSENDVREHLKRPKDQVSYEATEVRLAGGKAQEDLNLSRSKTESASEKVTSSNHGANSDTFSYKKFRRCLFKPPLGRDNGRPVDPQTNERREKVREMMKFAWDNYKRYAWGKNELRPLTRNGHIGNMFGGLRGASIVDSLDTLYIMGLMDEYNDAKEWVKTSLDLNSNGEASLFEVNIRYVGGLLSAYYLTGEELFKNKAVELGEKLLPAFNTPTGIPRGVINLGSGTSWSWGWASAGSSILAEFGTLHLEFVHLTELSSNPVYTEKVMNIRKLLNKIEKPHGLYPNFLSPVSGNWVQHHVSIGGLGDSFYEYLIKSYLMSDKTDDDAKKMYYTALEAIEANLVQKSPGGLTYMAEWRGGILDHKMGHLACFSGGMIGIGADDGAPEKRQHYLDLAAEITHTCHESYTPTKLGPEAFRFDSGAEATATRLSDRYYILRPEVIESYMYMWRLTHDPKYREWGWEAVEALEQHCRVESGFSGIRDVYTTSVSHDNMQQSFFLSETLKYLYLLFSDDDLLSLEDWVFNTEAHPLKKHTENHLSFAP
;
A
#
# COMPACT_ATOMS: atom_id res chain seq x y z
N MET A 1 20.97 -2.46 58.81
CA MET A 1 21.93 -1.39 58.52
C MET A 1 21.13 -0.11 58.30
N VAL A 2 21.35 0.89 59.15
CA VAL A 2 20.70 2.21 59.17
C VAL A 2 21.15 3.03 57.97
N PHE A 3 20.26 3.87 57.42
CA PHE A 3 20.48 5.24 56.84
C PHE A 3 19.36 5.53 55.81
N ARG A 4 18.77 6.73 55.66
CA ARG A 4 18.82 8.03 56.35
C ARG A 4 17.64 8.86 55.80
N LYS A 5 16.88 9.55 56.65
CA LYS A 5 15.98 10.63 56.22
C LYS A 5 16.81 11.83 55.76
N LEU A 6 16.46 12.43 54.63
CA LEU A 6 16.84 13.81 54.26
C LEU A 6 15.62 14.72 54.47
N PRO A 7 15.77 15.88 55.15
CA PRO A 7 14.70 16.85 55.35
C PRO A 7 14.76 17.99 54.33
N GLY A 8 13.59 18.51 53.96
CA GLY A 8 13.46 19.89 53.47
C GLY A 8 13.22 20.08 51.98
N VAL A 9 11.98 19.86 51.53
CA VAL A 9 11.35 20.74 50.53
C VAL A 9 9.95 21.07 51.02
N SER A 10 9.71 22.37 51.20
CA SER A 10 8.46 22.98 51.63
C SER A 10 7.32 22.67 50.67
N ALA A 11 6.24 22.06 51.18
CA ALA A 11 4.99 21.94 50.46
C ALA A 11 4.22 23.27 50.59
N SER A 12 4.39 24.18 49.63
CA SER A 12 3.54 25.36 49.53
C SER A 12 2.26 24.99 48.78
N GLY A 13 1.12 25.19 49.45
CA GLY A 13 -0.19 24.67 49.10
C GLY A 13 -0.80 25.22 47.81
N MET A 14 -1.34 24.29 47.03
CA MET A 14 -2.59 24.47 46.28
C MET A 14 -3.50 23.23 46.45
N GLY A 15 -3.52 22.67 47.65
CA GLY A 15 -4.45 21.60 48.00
C GLY A 15 -5.80 22.19 48.41
N LEU A 16 -6.83 22.06 47.58
CA LEU A 16 -8.20 22.34 47.97
C LEU A 16 -8.56 21.54 49.23
N ARG A 17 -9.12 22.20 50.24
CA ARG A 17 -9.60 21.54 51.47
C ARG A 17 -10.63 20.46 51.11
N LEU A 18 -10.78 19.43 51.94
CA LEU A 18 -11.68 18.29 51.65
C LEU A 18 -13.12 18.75 51.32
N SER A 19 -13.61 19.80 51.98
CA SER A 19 -14.91 20.42 51.70
C SER A 19 -14.99 21.07 50.30
N GLN A 20 -13.89 21.64 49.80
CA GLN A 20 -13.82 22.25 48.48
C GLN A 20 -13.72 21.18 47.37
N LYS A 21 -13.04 20.05 47.64
CA LYS A 21 -13.05 18.89 46.73
C LYS A 21 -14.44 18.29 46.59
N PHE A 22 -15.19 18.23 47.70
CA PHE A 22 -16.57 17.74 47.70
C PHE A 22 -17.52 18.67 46.93
N MET A 23 -17.37 19.99 47.11
CA MET A 23 -18.12 20.97 46.32
C MET A 23 -17.77 20.93 44.83
N PHE A 24 -16.49 20.71 44.49
CA PHE A 24 -16.07 20.57 43.10
C PHE A 24 -16.63 19.29 42.46
N LEU A 25 -16.65 18.17 43.19
CA LEU A 25 -17.28 16.92 42.73
C LEU A 25 -18.80 17.03 42.57
N LEU A 26 -19.48 17.74 43.49
CA LEU A 26 -20.91 18.03 43.37
C LEU A 26 -21.21 18.93 42.16
N PHE A 27 -20.38 19.94 41.92
CA PHE A 27 -20.49 20.80 40.75
C PHE A 27 -20.25 20.03 39.44
N LEU A 28 -19.21 19.19 39.38
CA LEU A 28 -18.89 18.37 38.22
C LEU A 28 -19.98 17.32 37.95
N SER A 29 -20.52 16.69 39.00
CA SER A 29 -21.65 15.76 38.91
C SER A 29 -22.91 16.47 38.40
N GLY A 30 -23.20 17.67 38.90
CA GLY A 30 -24.29 18.52 38.41
C GLY A 30 -24.13 18.90 36.93
N LEU A 31 -22.92 19.28 36.52
CA LEU A 31 -22.59 19.63 35.14
C LEU A 31 -22.74 18.42 34.20
N VAL A 32 -22.23 17.25 34.59
CA VAL A 32 -22.39 16.00 33.83
C VAL A 32 -23.87 15.61 33.72
N THR A 33 -24.62 15.73 34.81
CA THR A 33 -26.06 15.43 34.80
C THR A 33 -26.84 16.43 33.95
N LEU A 34 -26.41 17.69 33.85
CA LEU A 34 -27.06 18.71 33.03
C LEU A 34 -26.68 18.57 31.55
N CYS A 35 -25.43 18.23 31.24
CA CYS A 35 -24.95 17.98 29.89
C CYS A 35 -25.47 16.66 29.29
N PHE A 36 -25.66 15.62 30.11
CA PHE A 36 -26.08 14.29 29.65
C PHE A 36 -27.51 13.91 30.04
N GLY A 37 -28.12 14.54 31.05
CA GLY A 37 -29.54 14.33 31.39
C GLY A 37 -30.49 14.87 30.31
N ALA A 38 -30.06 15.88 29.54
CA ALA A 38 -30.79 16.37 28.38
C ALA A 38 -30.79 15.39 27.19
N LEU A 39 -29.91 14.37 27.19
CA LEU A 39 -29.86 13.32 26.16
C LEU A 39 -30.82 12.15 26.43
N PHE A 40 -31.34 12.00 27.66
CA PHE A 40 -32.19 10.86 28.04
C PHE A 40 -33.68 11.20 28.23
N PHE A 41 -34.08 12.47 28.12
CA PHE A 41 -35.48 12.91 28.29
C PHE A 41 -36.02 13.76 27.12
N LEU A 42 -35.77 13.35 25.88
CA LEU A 42 -36.50 13.88 24.73
C LEU A 42 -37.35 12.77 24.09
N PRO A 43 -38.68 12.96 23.95
CA PRO A 43 -39.52 12.02 23.23
C PRO A 43 -39.20 12.08 21.73
N ASP A 44 -39.28 10.92 21.07
CA ASP A 44 -39.06 10.71 19.64
C ASP A 44 -39.62 11.86 18.78
N SER A 45 -38.74 12.74 18.30
CA SER A 45 -39.11 13.74 17.30
C SER A 45 -38.22 13.61 16.07
N VAL A 46 -38.87 13.35 14.95
CA VAL A 46 -38.36 12.98 13.63
C VAL A 46 -37.51 14.10 12.96
N ARG A 47 -37.13 15.17 13.68
CA ARG A 47 -36.42 16.33 13.13
C ARG A 47 -34.89 16.28 13.22
N LEU A 48 -34.28 15.45 14.09
CA LEU A 48 -32.81 15.35 14.17
C LEU A 48 -32.18 14.44 13.10
N LYS A 49 -32.93 13.49 12.53
CA LYS A 49 -32.43 12.56 11.50
C LYS A 49 -32.11 13.22 10.15
N ARG A 50 -32.51 14.49 9.93
CA ARG A 50 -32.32 15.19 8.65
C ARG A 50 -30.96 15.94 8.55
N ILE A 51 -30.19 16.04 9.63
CA ILE A 51 -28.89 16.72 9.63
C ILE A 51 -27.73 15.75 9.34
N PHE A 52 -27.92 14.44 9.56
CA PHE A 52 -26.86 13.41 9.45
C PHE A 52 -26.95 12.48 8.23
N LEU A 53 -27.84 12.75 7.27
CA LEU A 53 -27.95 11.96 6.04
C LEU A 53 -27.92 12.89 4.83
N SER A 54 -26.89 12.74 3.99
CA SER A 54 -26.80 13.40 2.70
C SER A 54 -27.96 12.97 1.81
N LYS A 55 -28.59 13.95 1.14
CA LYS A 55 -29.63 13.72 0.13
C LYS A 55 -29.10 12.76 -0.95
N THR A 56 -29.66 11.56 -1.00
CA THR A 56 -29.71 10.77 -2.24
C THR A 56 -31.13 10.90 -2.76
N GLU A 57 -31.34 11.56 -3.90
CA GLU A 57 -32.62 11.55 -4.58
C GLU A 57 -32.84 10.18 -5.20
N ILE A 58 -33.80 9.42 -4.65
CA ILE A 58 -34.36 8.24 -5.28
C ILE A 58 -35.87 8.49 -5.36
N GLN A 59 -36.38 8.65 -6.59
CA GLN A 59 -37.82 8.58 -6.85
C GLN A 59 -38.28 7.11 -6.75
N PRO A 60 -39.42 6.81 -6.10
CA PRO A 60 -39.92 5.45 -6.00
C PRO A 60 -40.62 5.03 -7.31
N VAL A 61 -40.09 4.01 -7.97
CA VAL A 61 -40.81 3.27 -9.01
C VAL A 61 -41.77 2.30 -8.31
N THR A 62 -43.08 2.54 -8.49
CA THR A 62 -44.13 1.66 -7.97
C THR A 62 -44.50 0.67 -9.07
N VAL A 63 -44.43 -0.63 -8.78
CA VAL A 63 -44.89 -1.71 -9.67
C VAL A 63 -46.40 -1.78 -9.58
N GLY A 64 -47.09 -1.49 -10.69
CA GLY A 64 -48.54 -1.62 -10.83
C GLY A 64 -48.89 -2.82 -11.71
N SER A 65 -49.72 -3.72 -11.17
CA SER A 65 -50.39 -4.79 -11.90
C SER A 65 -51.78 -4.35 -12.37
N GLY A 66 -52.10 -4.56 -13.65
CA GLY A 66 -53.43 -4.98 -14.09
C GLY A 66 -54.45 -3.96 -14.63
N SER A 67 -54.85 -4.23 -15.88
CA SER A 67 -56.14 -4.01 -16.57
C SER A 67 -56.57 -2.63 -17.13
N GLU A 68 -56.54 -2.59 -18.47
CA GLU A 68 -57.62 -2.25 -19.43
C GLU A 68 -58.16 -0.81 -19.62
N ASN A 69 -58.23 -0.48 -20.93
CA ASN A 69 -59.19 0.34 -21.67
C ASN A 69 -58.95 1.86 -21.88
N ASP A 70 -58.46 2.14 -23.10
CA ASP A 70 -59.16 2.88 -24.17
C ASP A 70 -58.81 4.37 -24.51
N VAL A 71 -58.77 4.61 -25.84
CA VAL A 71 -58.95 5.87 -26.61
C VAL A 71 -57.85 6.97 -26.70
N ARG A 72 -57.12 6.93 -27.84
CA ARG A 72 -57.05 7.90 -28.99
C ARG A 72 -56.62 9.39 -28.83
N GLU A 73 -55.74 9.81 -29.77
CA GLU A 73 -55.45 11.18 -30.32
C GLU A 73 -54.77 12.21 -29.37
N HIS A 74 -53.81 13.07 -29.76
CA HIS A 74 -53.50 13.76 -31.02
C HIS A 74 -52.08 14.39 -31.01
N LEU A 75 -51.56 14.73 -32.20
CA LEU A 75 -50.32 15.49 -32.46
C LEU A 75 -50.29 16.90 -31.81
N LYS A 76 -49.08 17.40 -31.49
CA LYS A 76 -48.42 18.53 -32.19
C LYS A 76 -47.13 19.00 -31.50
N ARG A 77 -46.06 19.17 -32.30
CA ARG A 77 -44.93 20.10 -32.06
C ARG A 77 -45.41 21.54 -32.19
N PRO A 78 -44.65 22.52 -31.67
CA PRO A 78 -43.95 23.39 -32.62
C PRO A 78 -42.46 23.66 -32.27
N LYS A 79 -41.70 23.88 -33.34
CA LYS A 79 -40.44 24.63 -33.38
C LYS A 79 -40.77 26.12 -33.28
N ASP A 80 -39.80 26.95 -32.86
CA ASP A 80 -39.49 28.20 -33.56
C ASP A 80 -38.01 28.59 -33.41
N GLN A 81 -37.47 29.11 -34.52
CA GLN A 81 -36.14 29.68 -34.74
C GLN A 81 -36.20 31.22 -34.62
N VAL A 82 -35.02 31.85 -34.75
CA VAL A 82 -34.67 33.23 -35.23
C VAL A 82 -33.62 33.84 -34.28
N SER A 83 -32.61 34.62 -34.65
CA SER A 83 -31.55 34.72 -35.69
C SER A 83 -30.89 36.12 -35.51
N TYR A 84 -29.74 36.37 -36.16
CA TYR A 84 -29.01 37.66 -36.35
C TYR A 84 -28.08 38.12 -35.19
N GLU A 85 -26.87 38.67 -35.40
CA GLU A 85 -25.96 38.85 -36.55
C GLU A 85 -24.58 39.32 -36.00
N ALA A 86 -23.52 39.21 -36.81
CA ALA A 86 -22.14 39.61 -36.53
C ALA A 86 -21.90 41.13 -36.70
N THR A 87 -20.72 41.65 -36.26
CA THR A 87 -19.83 42.56 -37.06
C THR A 87 -18.50 42.83 -36.32
N GLU A 88 -17.40 42.76 -37.09
CA GLU A 88 -16.00 43.14 -36.78
C GLU A 88 -15.78 44.66 -36.62
N VAL A 89 -14.69 45.06 -35.96
CA VAL A 89 -13.93 46.28 -36.35
C VAL A 89 -12.41 46.03 -36.23
N ARG A 90 -11.71 46.23 -37.35
CA ARG A 90 -10.26 46.44 -37.51
C ARG A 90 -10.00 47.91 -37.88
N LEU A 91 -8.80 48.43 -37.54
CA LEU A 91 -7.86 49.29 -38.32
C LEU A 91 -6.99 50.13 -37.36
N ALA A 92 -5.67 49.90 -37.28
CA ALA A 92 -4.56 50.51 -38.07
C ALA A 92 -4.23 51.98 -37.67
N GLY A 93 -3.00 52.49 -37.56
CA GLY A 93 -1.62 52.02 -37.82
C GLY A 93 -0.62 53.20 -37.64
N GLY A 94 0.69 52.95 -37.91
CA GLY A 94 1.76 53.97 -38.13
C GLY A 94 2.96 53.87 -37.15
N LYS A 95 4.16 53.35 -37.52
CA LYS A 95 5.35 53.97 -38.21
C LYS A 95 5.99 55.12 -37.41
N ALA A 96 7.31 55.34 -37.24
CA ALA A 96 8.60 54.91 -37.83
C ALA A 96 9.73 55.24 -36.79
N GLN A 97 10.84 54.51 -36.65
CA GLN A 97 12.17 54.59 -37.32
C GLN A 97 13.15 55.68 -36.81
N GLU A 98 14.42 55.25 -36.63
CA GLU A 98 15.75 55.94 -36.60
C GLU A 98 16.60 55.46 -35.40
N ASP A 99 17.60 54.60 -35.61
CA ASP A 99 18.96 54.84 -36.12
C ASP A 99 19.91 55.43 -35.08
N LEU A 100 21.00 54.71 -34.76
CA LEU A 100 22.39 55.21 -34.84
C LEU A 100 23.44 54.16 -34.44
N ASN A 101 24.42 54.05 -35.35
CA ASN A 101 25.67 53.30 -35.30
C ASN A 101 26.61 53.72 -34.14
N LEU A 102 27.53 52.84 -33.70
CA LEU A 102 28.97 52.93 -34.01
C LEU A 102 29.83 51.81 -33.37
N SER A 103 30.88 51.46 -34.11
CA SER A 103 31.96 50.49 -33.90
C SER A 103 33.13 50.93 -32.98
N ARG A 104 34.01 49.96 -32.66
CA ARG A 104 35.41 49.99 -32.08
C ARG A 104 35.47 49.63 -30.58
N SER A 105 36.47 48.93 -30.04
CA SER A 105 37.71 48.30 -30.53
C SER A 105 38.27 47.41 -29.40
N LYS A 106 39.17 46.49 -29.76
CA LYS A 106 40.04 45.68 -28.88
C LYS A 106 40.65 46.44 -27.69
N THR A 107 40.71 45.77 -26.54
CA THR A 107 41.89 45.79 -25.64
C THR A 107 41.99 44.47 -24.85
N GLU A 108 43.19 43.91 -24.82
CA GLU A 108 43.64 42.79 -24.00
C GLU A 108 43.74 43.19 -22.50
N SER A 109 43.53 42.25 -21.58
CA SER A 109 44.56 41.84 -20.59
C SER A 109 44.04 40.83 -19.56
N ALA A 110 44.80 39.74 -19.46
CA ALA A 110 45.14 38.94 -18.29
C ALA A 110 44.08 38.59 -17.22
N SER A 111 43.71 37.30 -17.16
CA SER A 111 43.54 36.60 -15.89
C SER A 111 43.98 35.13 -16.03
N GLU A 112 45.02 34.82 -15.25
CA GLU A 112 45.56 33.57 -14.74
C GLU A 112 45.05 32.21 -15.26
N LYS A 113 45.99 31.46 -15.83
CA LYS A 113 45.99 29.99 -15.84
C LYS A 113 45.96 29.47 -14.40
N VAL A 114 44.86 28.84 -14.01
CA VAL A 114 44.89 27.71 -13.09
C VAL A 114 44.48 26.48 -13.90
N THR A 115 45.48 25.67 -14.23
CA THR A 115 45.30 24.32 -14.73
C THR A 115 44.64 23.47 -13.65
N SER A 116 43.32 23.29 -13.71
CA SER A 116 42.69 22.18 -13.01
C SER A 116 42.83 20.93 -13.89
N SER A 117 43.57 19.98 -13.33
CA SER A 117 43.65 18.61 -13.77
C SER A 117 42.27 18.03 -14.06
N ASN A 118 42.08 17.55 -15.29
CA ASN A 118 41.08 16.56 -15.64
C ASN A 118 41.27 15.31 -14.76
N HIS A 119 40.65 15.29 -13.58
CA HIS A 119 40.21 14.05 -12.99
C HIS A 119 38.81 13.79 -13.55
N GLY A 120 38.72 12.83 -14.45
CA GLY A 120 37.45 12.36 -14.98
C GLY A 120 36.58 11.89 -13.84
N ALA A 121 35.58 12.69 -13.49
CA ALA A 121 34.42 12.22 -12.77
C ALA A 121 33.70 11.25 -13.71
N ASN A 122 33.92 9.95 -13.53
CA ASN A 122 32.95 8.97 -13.97
C ASN A 122 31.72 9.25 -13.12
N SER A 123 30.77 10.02 -13.64
CA SER A 123 29.46 10.12 -13.00
C SER A 123 28.78 8.75 -13.20
N ASP A 124 28.83 7.93 -12.16
CA ASP A 124 28.14 6.64 -12.05
C ASP A 124 26.62 6.84 -12.00
N THR A 125 26.06 7.40 -13.07
CA THR A 125 24.63 7.60 -13.22
C THR A 125 23.99 6.29 -13.68
N PHE A 126 22.84 5.93 -13.09
CA PHE A 126 22.08 4.75 -13.49
C PHE A 126 21.83 4.73 -15.01
N SER A 127 22.06 3.57 -15.64
CA SER A 127 21.82 3.36 -17.06
C SER A 127 20.90 2.16 -17.28
N TYR A 128 19.72 2.42 -17.83
CA TYR A 128 18.74 1.38 -18.15
C TYR A 128 19.30 0.29 -19.07
N LYS A 129 20.10 0.67 -20.07
CA LYS A 129 20.75 -0.30 -20.99
C LYS A 129 21.78 -1.18 -20.27
N LYS A 130 22.51 -0.63 -19.29
CA LYS A 130 23.45 -1.41 -18.46
C LYS A 130 22.67 -2.38 -17.59
N PHE A 131 21.66 -1.88 -16.87
CA PHE A 131 20.75 -2.69 -16.05
C PHE A 131 20.18 -3.88 -16.83
N ARG A 132 19.59 -3.65 -18.00
CA ARG A 132 19.01 -4.70 -18.85
C ARG A 132 19.99 -5.79 -19.26
N ARG A 133 21.29 -5.50 -19.33
CA ARG A 133 22.35 -6.47 -19.68
C ARG A 133 22.89 -7.24 -18.47
N CYS A 134 22.69 -6.70 -17.26
CA CYS A 134 23.19 -7.29 -16.02
C CYS A 134 22.19 -8.24 -15.35
N LEU A 135 20.95 -8.29 -15.84
CA LEU A 135 19.96 -9.28 -15.39
C LEU A 135 20.41 -10.71 -15.73
N PHE A 136 20.29 -11.62 -14.76
CA PHE A 136 20.57 -13.04 -14.96
C PHE A 136 19.52 -13.70 -15.87
N LYS A 137 18.27 -13.28 -15.77
CA LYS A 137 17.14 -13.72 -16.60
C LYS A 137 16.47 -12.52 -17.28
N PRO A 138 15.98 -12.67 -18.52
CA PRO A 138 15.09 -11.66 -19.10
C PRO A 138 13.89 -11.41 -18.17
N PRO A 139 13.39 -10.17 -18.01
CA PRO A 139 12.31 -9.90 -17.06
C PRO A 139 11.03 -10.69 -17.33
N LEU A 140 10.74 -10.94 -18.60
CA LEU A 140 9.59 -11.75 -19.03
C LEU A 140 9.88 -13.26 -19.06
N GLY A 141 11.07 -13.70 -18.61
CA GLY A 141 11.47 -15.09 -18.72
C GLY A 141 11.66 -15.55 -20.17
N ARG A 142 11.84 -16.87 -20.35
CA ARG A 142 11.79 -17.50 -21.68
C ARG A 142 10.35 -17.77 -22.08
N ASP A 143 10.02 -17.57 -23.35
CA ASP A 143 8.64 -17.73 -23.87
C ASP A 143 7.56 -17.03 -23.02
N ASN A 144 7.88 -15.84 -22.48
CA ASN A 144 7.00 -15.09 -21.58
C ASN A 144 6.58 -15.88 -20.31
N GLY A 145 7.49 -16.68 -19.75
CA GLY A 145 7.24 -17.46 -18.54
C GLY A 145 6.28 -18.62 -18.71
N ARG A 146 6.10 -19.11 -19.95
CA ARG A 146 5.11 -20.13 -20.27
C ARG A 146 5.52 -21.50 -19.74
N PRO A 147 4.71 -22.12 -18.85
CA PRO A 147 5.03 -23.44 -18.35
C PRO A 147 4.84 -24.49 -19.44
N VAL A 148 5.70 -25.51 -19.41
CA VAL A 148 5.64 -26.66 -20.32
C VAL A 148 4.42 -27.54 -20.03
N ASP A 149 4.01 -27.65 -18.77
CA ASP A 149 2.85 -28.43 -18.35
C ASP A 149 1.54 -27.79 -18.87
N PRO A 150 0.74 -28.51 -19.68
CA PRO A 150 -0.48 -27.96 -20.28
C PRO A 150 -1.53 -27.53 -19.25
N GLN A 151 -1.68 -28.27 -18.14
CA GLN A 151 -2.67 -27.95 -17.11
C GLN A 151 -2.29 -26.65 -16.38
N THR A 152 -1.03 -26.52 -15.98
CA THR A 152 -0.50 -25.28 -15.39
C THR A 152 -0.67 -24.11 -16.36
N ASN A 153 -0.40 -24.31 -17.66
CA ASN A 153 -0.60 -23.28 -18.66
C ASN A 153 -2.08 -22.86 -18.79
N GLU A 154 -3.03 -23.81 -18.74
CA GLU A 154 -4.46 -23.50 -18.74
C GLU A 154 -4.86 -22.68 -17.50
N ARG A 155 -4.37 -23.06 -16.31
CA ARG A 155 -4.59 -22.30 -15.07
C ARG A 155 -4.03 -20.88 -15.18
N ARG A 156 -2.84 -20.72 -15.77
CA ARG A 156 -2.22 -19.42 -16.03
C ARG A 156 -3.06 -18.55 -16.98
N GLU A 157 -3.51 -19.12 -18.09
CA GLU A 157 -4.36 -18.39 -19.06
C GLU A 157 -5.73 -18.04 -18.46
N LYS A 158 -6.26 -18.86 -17.55
CA LYS A 158 -7.47 -18.51 -16.79
C LYS A 158 -7.26 -17.27 -15.93
N VAL A 159 -6.14 -17.16 -15.21
CA VAL A 159 -5.82 -15.95 -14.43
C VAL A 159 -5.65 -14.72 -15.33
N ARG A 160 -5.03 -14.89 -16.50
CA ARG A 160 -4.94 -13.82 -17.50
C ARG A 160 -6.31 -13.37 -18.02
N GLU A 161 -7.25 -14.31 -18.21
CA GLU A 161 -8.65 -13.99 -18.54
C GLU A 161 -9.34 -13.20 -17.42
N MET A 162 -9.13 -13.59 -16.15
CA MET A 162 -9.67 -12.87 -14.98
C MET A 162 -9.16 -11.43 -14.94
N MET A 163 -7.86 -11.22 -15.18
CA MET A 163 -7.26 -9.88 -15.26
C MET A 163 -7.89 -9.06 -16.37
N LYS A 164 -8.02 -9.64 -17.57
CA LYS A 164 -8.65 -8.95 -18.69
C LYS A 164 -10.10 -8.58 -18.38
N PHE A 165 -10.88 -9.49 -17.78
CA PHE A 165 -12.26 -9.23 -17.38
C PHE A 165 -12.37 -8.12 -16.33
N ALA A 166 -11.52 -8.15 -15.30
CA ALA A 166 -11.48 -7.12 -14.25
C ALA A 166 -11.09 -5.74 -14.81
N TRP A 167 -10.09 -5.71 -15.69
CA TRP A 167 -9.59 -4.50 -16.34
C TRP A 167 -10.60 -3.91 -17.33
N ASP A 168 -11.19 -4.72 -18.21
CA ASP A 168 -12.15 -4.24 -19.21
C ASP A 168 -13.36 -3.59 -18.54
N ASN A 169 -13.81 -4.13 -17.41
CA ASN A 169 -14.88 -3.53 -16.61
C ASN A 169 -14.43 -2.28 -15.86
N TYR A 170 -13.21 -2.25 -15.30
CA TYR A 170 -12.64 -1.03 -14.74
C TYR A 170 -12.59 0.09 -15.79
N LYS A 171 -12.07 -0.20 -16.99
CA LYS A 171 -11.98 0.73 -18.11
C LYS A 171 -13.37 1.19 -18.56
N ARG A 172 -14.36 0.32 -18.56
CA ARG A 172 -15.73 0.67 -18.97
C ARG A 172 -16.45 1.60 -17.98
N TYR A 173 -16.29 1.37 -16.68
CA TYR A 173 -17.15 1.99 -15.66
C TYR A 173 -16.42 2.95 -14.71
N ALA A 174 -15.10 2.90 -14.66
CA ALA A 174 -14.28 3.58 -13.67
C ALA A 174 -12.97 4.18 -14.23
N TRP A 175 -12.82 4.31 -15.56
CA TRP A 175 -11.59 4.84 -16.17
C TRP A 175 -11.14 6.18 -15.55
N GLY A 176 -9.89 6.23 -15.11
CA GLY A 176 -9.30 7.39 -14.43
C GLY A 176 -9.81 7.62 -13.00
N LYS A 177 -10.69 6.77 -12.46
CA LYS A 177 -11.00 6.71 -11.02
C LYS A 177 -10.02 5.76 -10.34
N ASN A 178 -9.96 5.79 -9.02
CA ASN A 178 -8.97 5.00 -8.29
C ASN A 178 -9.35 3.52 -8.28
N GLU A 179 -10.64 3.21 -8.13
CA GLU A 179 -11.13 1.84 -8.02
C GLU A 179 -12.50 1.70 -8.69
N LEU A 180 -12.95 0.46 -8.89
CA LEU A 180 -14.24 0.13 -9.47
C LEU A 180 -15.22 -0.34 -8.38
N ARG A 181 -16.47 0.10 -8.47
CA ARG A 181 -17.61 -0.49 -7.75
C ARG A 181 -18.44 -1.31 -8.73
N PRO A 182 -18.21 -2.63 -8.82
CA PRO A 182 -18.67 -3.43 -9.95
C PRO A 182 -20.19 -3.66 -9.95
N LEU A 183 -20.88 -3.69 -8.80
CA LEU A 183 -22.34 -3.84 -8.75
C LEU A 183 -23.05 -2.54 -9.18
N THR A 184 -22.52 -1.38 -8.75
CA THR A 184 -23.11 -0.07 -9.12
C THR A 184 -22.57 0.49 -10.43
N ARG A 185 -21.59 -0.20 -11.07
CA ARG A 185 -21.00 0.17 -12.36
C ARG A 185 -20.51 1.60 -12.41
N ASN A 186 -19.80 2.03 -11.37
CA ASN A 186 -19.18 3.35 -11.29
C ASN A 186 -17.82 3.29 -10.59
N GLY A 187 -17.04 4.36 -10.72
CA GLY A 187 -15.73 4.44 -10.06
C GLY A 187 -15.79 4.99 -8.63
N HIS A 188 -14.89 4.49 -7.79
CA HIS A 188 -14.58 5.01 -6.47
C HIS A 188 -13.25 5.77 -6.49
N ILE A 189 -13.12 6.78 -5.64
CA ILE A 189 -11.94 7.65 -5.58
C ILE A 189 -11.16 7.36 -4.30
N GLY A 190 -11.83 6.95 -3.23
CA GLY A 190 -11.22 6.89 -1.91
C GLY A 190 -10.75 8.26 -1.42
N ASN A 191 -10.38 8.32 -0.14
CA ASN A 191 -9.80 9.52 0.48
C ASN A 191 -8.29 9.38 0.70
N MET A 192 -7.72 8.19 0.48
CA MET A 192 -6.34 7.86 0.87
C MET A 192 -5.29 8.42 -0.10
N PHE A 193 -5.69 8.91 -1.27
CA PHE A 193 -4.78 9.33 -2.34
C PHE A 193 -4.69 10.85 -2.54
N GLY A 194 -5.25 11.65 -1.62
CA GLY A 194 -5.08 13.12 -1.63
C GLY A 194 -5.49 13.82 -2.91
N GLY A 195 -6.47 13.28 -3.63
CA GLY A 195 -6.95 13.81 -4.91
C GLY A 195 -6.30 13.18 -6.15
N LEU A 196 -5.22 12.42 -5.99
CA LEU A 196 -4.64 11.61 -7.07
C LEU A 196 -5.70 10.66 -7.64
N ARG A 197 -5.53 10.38 -8.94
CA ARG A 197 -6.45 9.61 -9.77
C ARG A 197 -5.73 8.42 -10.37
N GLY A 198 -6.50 7.41 -10.79
CA GLY A 198 -5.99 6.28 -11.54
C GLY A 198 -5.17 5.28 -10.72
N ALA A 199 -5.43 5.10 -9.43
CA ALA A 199 -4.75 4.07 -8.62
C ALA A 199 -4.73 2.69 -9.32
N SER A 200 -5.90 2.17 -9.72
CA SER A 200 -5.99 0.91 -10.49
C SER A 200 -5.23 0.94 -11.83
N ILE A 201 -5.08 2.11 -12.47
CA ILE A 201 -4.29 2.22 -13.71
C ILE A 201 -2.82 2.04 -13.40
N VAL A 202 -2.30 2.79 -12.43
CA VAL A 202 -0.88 2.78 -12.06
C VAL A 202 -0.50 1.42 -11.48
N ASP A 203 -1.32 0.88 -10.57
CA ASP A 203 -1.11 -0.42 -9.93
C ASP A 203 -1.10 -1.57 -10.95
N SER A 204 -1.89 -1.48 -12.02
CA SER A 204 -1.99 -2.56 -13.00
C SER A 204 -0.93 -2.52 -14.10
N LEU A 205 -0.12 -1.44 -14.22
CA LEU A 205 0.81 -1.25 -15.35
C LEU A 205 1.74 -2.45 -15.55
N ASP A 206 2.38 -2.89 -14.48
CA ASP A 206 3.32 -4.01 -14.52
C ASP A 206 2.62 -5.35 -14.77
N THR A 207 1.43 -5.56 -14.19
CA THR A 207 0.61 -6.76 -14.35
C THR A 207 0.14 -6.93 -15.79
N LEU A 208 -0.42 -5.87 -16.38
CA LEU A 208 -0.83 -5.84 -17.78
C LEU A 208 0.36 -6.17 -18.70
N TYR A 209 1.53 -5.59 -18.39
CA TYR A 209 2.75 -5.81 -19.17
C TYR A 209 3.24 -7.27 -19.10
N ILE A 210 3.35 -7.86 -17.90
CA ILE A 210 3.85 -9.24 -17.77
C ILE A 210 2.85 -10.30 -18.27
N MET A 211 1.55 -9.99 -18.29
CA MET A 211 0.52 -10.84 -18.87
C MET A 211 0.37 -10.66 -20.40
N GLY A 212 1.19 -9.81 -21.02
CA GLY A 212 1.12 -9.54 -22.47
C GLY A 212 -0.20 -8.89 -22.91
N LEU A 213 -0.89 -8.19 -22.02
CA LEU A 213 -2.10 -7.40 -22.30
C LEU A 213 -1.67 -6.01 -22.82
N MET A 214 -1.02 -6.01 -23.99
CA MET A 214 -0.29 -4.85 -24.48
C MET A 214 -1.20 -3.70 -24.95
N ASP A 215 -2.40 -4.00 -25.45
CA ASP A 215 -3.36 -2.95 -25.83
C ASP A 215 -3.84 -2.21 -24.58
N GLU A 216 -4.19 -2.97 -23.53
CA GLU A 216 -4.58 -2.45 -22.22
C GLU A 216 -3.44 -1.66 -21.56
N TYR A 217 -2.22 -2.18 -21.61
CA TYR A 217 -1.02 -1.48 -21.12
C TYR A 217 -0.79 -0.16 -21.86
N ASN A 218 -0.93 -0.13 -23.18
CA ASN A 218 -0.72 1.09 -23.96
C ASN A 218 -1.78 2.15 -23.66
N ASP A 219 -3.04 1.75 -23.44
CA ASP A 219 -4.08 2.67 -22.99
C ASP A 219 -3.79 3.24 -21.59
N ALA A 220 -3.34 2.39 -20.66
CA ALA A 220 -2.94 2.78 -19.32
C ALA A 220 -1.77 3.78 -19.35
N LYS A 221 -0.74 3.48 -20.16
CA LYS A 221 0.40 4.38 -20.38
C LYS A 221 -0.04 5.74 -20.94
N GLU A 222 -0.87 5.75 -21.96
CA GLU A 222 -1.33 7.01 -22.56
C GLU A 222 -2.13 7.83 -21.55
N TRP A 223 -2.91 7.19 -20.68
CA TRP A 223 -3.57 7.87 -19.56
C TRP A 223 -2.56 8.45 -18.57
N VAL A 224 -1.52 7.72 -18.18
CA VAL A 224 -0.46 8.23 -17.29
C VAL A 224 0.21 9.46 -17.90
N LYS A 225 0.48 9.43 -19.21
CA LYS A 225 1.11 10.53 -19.94
C LYS A 225 0.23 11.78 -19.99
N THR A 226 -1.07 11.62 -20.22
CA THR A 226 -1.98 12.73 -20.55
C THR A 226 -2.83 13.21 -19.39
N SER A 227 -3.07 12.36 -18.39
CA SER A 227 -4.13 12.54 -17.39
C SER A 227 -3.67 12.36 -15.94
N LEU A 228 -2.52 11.74 -15.67
CA LEU A 228 -1.99 11.64 -14.30
C LEU A 228 -1.43 12.99 -13.83
N ASP A 229 -2.28 13.72 -13.09
CA ASP A 229 -1.94 15.00 -12.45
C ASP A 229 -1.41 14.80 -11.03
N LEU A 230 -0.13 15.09 -10.85
CA LEU A 230 0.56 15.01 -9.55
C LEU A 230 0.41 16.29 -8.72
N ASN A 231 -0.22 17.35 -9.24
CA ASN A 231 -0.47 18.61 -8.54
C ASN A 231 -1.79 18.62 -7.76
N SER A 232 -2.22 17.43 -7.31
CA SER A 232 -3.38 17.27 -6.44
C SER A 232 -3.16 17.98 -5.09
N ASN A 233 -4.20 18.65 -4.60
CA ASN A 233 -4.18 19.35 -3.32
C ASN A 233 -5.18 18.71 -2.35
N GLY A 234 -4.75 17.62 -1.72
CA GLY A 234 -5.55 16.85 -0.78
C GLY A 234 -4.70 15.98 0.12
N GLU A 235 -5.35 15.47 1.17
CA GLU A 235 -4.73 14.64 2.21
C GLU A 235 -4.54 13.21 1.70
N ALA A 236 -3.29 12.75 1.63
CA ALA A 236 -2.92 11.42 1.21
C ALA A 236 -2.24 10.65 2.34
N SER A 237 -2.43 9.33 2.35
CA SER A 237 -1.58 8.43 3.10
C SER A 237 -0.21 8.38 2.42
N LEU A 238 0.85 8.70 3.17
CA LEU A 238 2.22 8.60 2.69
C LEU A 238 2.55 7.17 2.23
N PHE A 239 2.15 6.20 3.06
CA PHE A 239 2.38 4.78 2.83
C PHE A 239 1.70 4.29 1.55
N GLU A 240 0.39 4.54 1.41
CA GLU A 240 -0.38 4.04 0.25
C GLU A 240 0.10 4.68 -1.06
N VAL A 241 0.42 5.97 -1.06
CA VAL A 241 0.94 6.63 -2.27
C VAL A 241 2.32 6.11 -2.63
N ASN A 242 3.17 5.81 -1.64
CA ASN A 242 4.48 5.24 -1.87
C ASN A 242 4.40 3.84 -2.48
N ILE A 243 3.73 2.90 -1.81
CA ILE A 243 3.77 1.49 -2.23
C ILE A 243 3.03 1.27 -3.55
N ARG A 244 1.94 2.00 -3.81
CA ARG A 244 1.11 1.88 -5.02
C ARG A 244 1.64 2.72 -6.18
N TYR A 245 1.63 4.05 -6.04
CA TYR A 245 1.97 4.94 -7.15
C TYR A 245 3.47 4.97 -7.42
N VAL A 246 4.30 5.19 -6.40
CA VAL A 246 5.76 5.22 -6.61
C VAL A 246 6.25 3.82 -6.99
N GLY A 247 5.83 2.78 -6.28
CA GLY A 247 6.15 1.37 -6.59
C GLY A 247 5.73 0.95 -8.01
N GLY A 248 4.49 1.22 -8.40
CA GLY A 248 3.96 0.88 -9.72
C GLY A 248 4.65 1.63 -10.87
N LEU A 249 4.93 2.93 -10.70
CA LEU A 249 5.69 3.72 -11.68
C LEU A 249 7.14 3.26 -11.80
N LEU A 250 7.81 2.95 -10.68
CA LEU A 250 9.17 2.41 -10.69
C LEU A 250 9.22 1.06 -11.41
N SER A 251 8.28 0.17 -11.14
CA SER A 251 8.24 -1.15 -11.78
C SER A 251 7.92 -1.05 -13.26
N ALA A 252 6.97 -0.19 -13.66
CA ALA A 252 6.72 0.12 -15.06
C ALA A 252 7.98 0.64 -15.77
N TYR A 253 8.76 1.51 -15.13
CA TYR A 253 10.05 1.97 -15.66
C TYR A 253 11.05 0.81 -15.83
N TYR A 254 11.26 -0.01 -14.81
CA TYR A 254 12.24 -1.10 -14.90
C TYR A 254 11.86 -2.15 -15.94
N LEU A 255 10.58 -2.44 -16.12
CA LEU A 255 10.12 -3.40 -17.13
C LEU A 255 10.27 -2.87 -18.56
N THR A 256 10.10 -1.56 -18.79
CA THR A 256 9.91 -0.99 -20.13
C THR A 256 11.01 -0.02 -20.60
N GLY A 257 11.69 0.64 -19.67
CA GLY A 257 12.68 1.68 -19.95
C GLY A 257 12.07 3.02 -20.34
N GLU A 258 10.76 3.20 -20.20
CA GLU A 258 10.09 4.44 -20.56
C GLU A 258 10.29 5.53 -19.50
N GLU A 259 11.08 6.55 -19.84
CA GLU A 259 11.43 7.66 -18.93
C GLU A 259 10.22 8.42 -18.39
N LEU A 260 9.04 8.32 -19.02
CA LEU A 260 7.77 8.83 -18.50
C LEU A 260 7.53 8.38 -17.05
N PHE A 261 7.65 7.08 -16.78
CA PHE A 261 7.32 6.52 -15.47
C PHE A 261 8.36 6.92 -14.42
N LYS A 262 9.65 6.90 -14.79
CA LYS A 262 10.73 7.41 -13.93
C LYS A 262 10.51 8.86 -13.54
N ASN A 263 10.20 9.73 -14.50
CA ASN A 263 10.00 11.16 -14.23
C ASN A 263 8.81 11.38 -13.29
N LYS A 264 7.70 10.66 -13.50
CA LYS A 264 6.52 10.72 -12.62
C LYS A 264 6.80 10.17 -11.21
N ALA A 265 7.57 9.08 -11.09
CA ALA A 265 7.96 8.52 -9.81
C ALA A 265 8.82 9.51 -9.01
N VAL A 266 9.82 10.13 -9.65
CA VAL A 266 10.69 11.14 -9.01
C VAL A 266 9.90 12.38 -8.60
N GLU A 267 9.05 12.92 -9.48
CA GLU A 267 8.20 14.08 -9.16
C GLU A 267 7.27 13.80 -7.96
N LEU A 268 6.69 12.59 -7.90
CA LEU A 268 5.86 12.19 -6.76
C LEU A 268 6.69 12.01 -5.50
N GLY A 269 7.88 11.41 -5.59
CA GLY A 269 8.83 11.28 -4.49
C GLY A 269 9.15 12.62 -3.84
N GLU A 270 9.41 13.67 -4.63
CA GLU A 270 9.68 15.02 -4.13
C GLU A 270 8.52 15.55 -3.27
N LYS A 271 7.28 15.30 -3.69
CA LYS A 271 6.07 15.72 -2.97
C LYS A 271 5.87 14.98 -1.64
N LEU A 272 6.48 13.80 -1.46
CA LEU A 272 6.39 13.02 -0.23
C LEU A 272 7.44 13.41 0.83
N LEU A 273 8.56 14.03 0.43
CA LEU A 273 9.64 14.44 1.33
C LEU A 273 9.20 15.30 2.54
N PRO A 274 8.23 16.23 2.42
CA PRO A 274 7.78 17.02 3.56
C PRO A 274 7.19 16.21 4.71
N ALA A 275 6.74 14.96 4.48
CA ALA A 275 6.21 14.10 5.54
C ALA A 275 7.26 13.80 6.64
N PHE A 276 8.54 13.83 6.26
CA PHE A 276 9.70 13.58 7.13
C PHE A 276 10.13 14.81 7.94
N ASN A 277 9.46 15.96 7.78
CA ASN A 277 9.77 17.18 8.52
C ASN A 277 9.23 17.11 9.95
N THR A 278 9.80 16.20 10.73
CA THR A 278 9.50 15.96 12.15
C THR A 278 10.79 16.03 12.96
N PRO A 279 10.72 16.29 14.28
CA PRO A 279 11.93 16.37 15.12
C PRO A 279 12.82 15.13 15.08
N THR A 280 12.23 13.94 14.88
CA THR A 280 12.97 12.67 14.84
C THR A 280 13.33 12.23 13.42
N GLY A 281 12.71 12.83 12.40
CA GLY A 281 12.74 12.37 11.01
C GLY A 281 11.89 11.13 10.74
N ILE A 282 11.13 10.62 11.73
CA ILE A 282 10.07 9.63 11.48
C ILE A 282 8.91 10.36 10.79
N PRO A 283 8.51 9.95 9.58
CA PRO A 283 7.47 10.65 8.87
C PRO A 283 6.11 10.49 9.54
N ARG A 284 5.23 11.44 9.30
CA ARG A 284 3.82 11.33 9.69
C ARG A 284 3.04 10.57 8.61
N GLY A 285 1.98 9.87 9.02
CA GLY A 285 1.19 9.01 8.12
C GLY A 285 0.40 9.77 7.04
N VAL A 286 0.01 11.02 7.31
CA VAL A 286 -0.79 11.84 6.38
C VAL A 286 0.00 13.04 5.89
N ILE A 287 -0.04 13.29 4.59
CA ILE A 287 0.54 14.45 3.92
C ILE A 287 -0.46 15.10 2.96
N ASN A 288 -0.53 16.42 2.94
CA ASN A 288 -1.19 17.14 1.86
C ASN A 288 -0.22 17.32 0.68
N LEU A 289 -0.55 16.74 -0.48
CA LEU A 289 0.32 16.72 -1.67
C LEU A 289 0.53 18.08 -2.35
N GLY A 290 -0.33 19.06 -2.06
CA GLY A 290 -0.25 20.41 -2.61
C GLY A 290 0.58 21.35 -1.72
N SER A 291 0.30 21.35 -0.42
CA SER A 291 0.96 22.26 0.54
C SER A 291 2.22 21.67 1.19
N GLY A 292 2.40 20.34 1.18
CA GLY A 292 3.45 19.64 1.92
C GLY A 292 3.23 19.58 3.43
N THR A 293 2.10 20.07 3.95
CA THR A 293 1.78 19.95 5.38
C THR A 293 1.46 18.50 5.75
N SER A 294 1.98 18.01 6.88
CA SER A 294 1.77 16.63 7.33
C SER A 294 1.30 16.53 8.77
N TRP A 295 0.51 15.51 9.09
CA TRP A 295 0.03 15.20 10.44
C TRP A 295 -0.16 13.67 10.61
N SER A 296 -0.30 13.24 11.85
CA SER A 296 -0.57 11.84 12.17
C SER A 296 -2.08 11.57 12.12
N TRP A 297 -2.51 10.33 11.89
CA TRP A 297 -3.92 9.98 11.91
C TRP A 297 -4.61 10.40 13.22
N GLY A 298 -5.80 10.98 13.11
CA GLY A 298 -6.53 11.47 14.29
C GLY A 298 -6.92 10.38 15.31
N TRP A 299 -7.01 9.12 14.85
CA TRP A 299 -7.27 7.95 15.70
C TRP A 299 -5.98 7.30 16.24
N ALA A 300 -4.81 7.62 15.68
CA ALA A 300 -3.55 7.00 16.10
C ALA A 300 -3.18 7.46 17.50
N SER A 301 -2.74 6.51 18.32
CA SER A 301 -2.45 6.76 19.73
C SER A 301 -1.49 7.92 19.93
N ALA A 302 -1.91 8.95 20.67
CA ALA A 302 -1.13 10.15 20.97
C ALA A 302 -0.47 10.82 19.74
N GLY A 303 -1.11 10.73 18.55
CA GLY A 303 -0.56 11.29 17.32
C GLY A 303 0.72 10.58 16.85
N SER A 304 0.84 9.28 17.11
CA SER A 304 1.95 8.45 16.66
C SER A 304 1.91 8.18 15.15
N SER A 305 3.07 7.83 14.60
CA SER A 305 3.19 7.20 13.29
C SER A 305 3.11 5.67 13.44
N ILE A 306 2.66 4.99 12.39
CA ILE A 306 2.42 3.54 12.38
C ILE A 306 3.66 2.81 11.85
N LEU A 307 4.09 1.75 12.54
CA LEU A 307 5.33 1.02 12.22
C LEU A 307 5.38 0.54 10.76
N ALA A 308 4.34 -0.13 10.28
CA ALA A 308 4.26 -0.55 8.88
C ALA A 308 4.31 0.66 7.93
N GLU A 309 3.60 1.76 8.22
CA GLU A 309 3.56 2.92 7.30
C GLU A 309 4.94 3.56 7.10
N PHE A 310 5.66 3.88 8.18
CA PHE A 310 6.99 4.50 8.05
C PHE A 310 8.10 3.48 7.78
N GLY A 311 7.89 2.21 8.13
CA GLY A 311 8.83 1.12 7.90
C GLY A 311 8.88 0.66 6.44
N THR A 312 7.84 0.95 5.68
CA THR A 312 7.61 0.40 4.33
C THR A 312 7.73 1.47 3.24
N LEU A 313 8.81 2.25 3.34
CA LEU A 313 9.19 3.28 2.37
C LEU A 313 10.56 3.00 1.74
N HIS A 314 11.28 2.02 2.29
CA HIS A 314 12.71 1.86 2.08
C HIS A 314 13.06 1.50 0.63
N LEU A 315 12.38 0.51 0.05
CA LEU A 315 12.70 0.02 -1.29
C LEU A 315 12.50 1.11 -2.35
N GLU A 316 11.36 1.80 -2.31
CA GLU A 316 11.03 2.85 -3.26
C GLU A 316 11.99 4.04 -3.13
N PHE A 317 12.26 4.49 -1.90
CA PHE A 317 13.12 5.65 -1.67
C PHE A 317 14.58 5.40 -2.07
N VAL A 318 15.09 4.18 -1.90
CA VAL A 318 16.44 3.82 -2.39
C VAL A 318 16.48 3.91 -3.92
N HIS A 319 15.47 3.39 -4.62
CA HIS A 319 15.40 3.54 -6.08
C HIS A 319 15.17 4.97 -6.53
N LEU A 320 14.42 5.79 -5.79
CA LEU A 320 14.28 7.22 -6.08
C LEU A 320 15.64 7.93 -6.02
N THR A 321 16.50 7.61 -5.03
CA THR A 321 17.88 8.12 -5.00
C THR A 321 18.67 7.67 -6.22
N GLU A 322 18.63 6.38 -6.56
CA GLU A 322 19.37 5.84 -7.71
C GLU A 322 18.97 6.52 -9.04
N LEU A 323 17.68 6.72 -9.27
CA LEU A 323 17.18 7.27 -10.54
C LEU A 323 17.28 8.79 -10.64
N SER A 324 17.22 9.51 -9.51
CA SER A 324 17.32 10.97 -9.47
C SER A 324 18.73 11.48 -9.19
N SER A 325 19.64 10.61 -8.73
CA SER A 325 20.94 10.98 -8.15
C SER A 325 20.84 11.93 -6.94
N ASN A 326 19.65 12.01 -6.30
CA ASN A 326 19.43 12.80 -5.10
C ASN A 326 19.49 11.91 -3.85
N PRO A 327 20.52 12.03 -2.99
CA PRO A 327 20.70 11.16 -1.83
C PRO A 327 19.61 11.34 -0.76
N VAL A 328 18.83 12.43 -0.80
CA VAL A 328 17.85 12.76 0.24
C VAL A 328 16.86 11.63 0.52
N TYR A 329 16.42 10.89 -0.50
CA TYR A 329 15.45 9.81 -0.33
C TYR A 329 16.02 8.67 0.53
N THR A 330 17.20 8.15 0.16
CA THR A 330 17.89 7.13 0.94
C THR A 330 18.23 7.64 2.34
N GLU A 331 18.69 8.88 2.47
CA GLU A 331 18.98 9.49 3.78
C GLU A 331 17.75 9.49 4.71
N LYS A 332 16.55 9.79 4.18
CA LYS A 332 15.31 9.76 4.96
C LYS A 332 15.02 8.38 5.54
N VAL A 333 15.04 7.33 4.72
CA VAL A 333 14.69 5.98 5.17
C VAL A 333 15.80 5.33 6.00
N MET A 334 17.07 5.70 5.77
CA MET A 334 18.19 5.28 6.64
C MET A 334 18.11 5.95 8.01
N ASN A 335 17.63 7.19 8.10
CA ASN A 335 17.43 7.84 9.40
C ASN A 335 16.35 7.13 10.25
N ILE A 336 15.31 6.56 9.63
CA ILE A 336 14.33 5.72 10.32
C ILE A 336 15.02 4.54 10.99
N ARG A 337 15.82 3.76 10.26
CA ARG A 337 16.57 2.62 10.82
C ARG A 337 17.54 3.04 11.90
N LYS A 338 18.26 4.14 11.70
CA LYS A 338 19.18 4.70 12.69
C LYS A 338 18.48 5.02 14.01
N LEU A 339 17.25 5.54 13.97
CA LEU A 339 16.45 5.75 15.19
C LEU A 339 16.00 4.42 15.79
N LEU A 340 15.41 3.54 14.97
CA LEU A 340 14.91 2.24 15.43
C LEU A 340 16.01 1.37 16.06
N ASN A 341 17.26 1.46 15.60
CA ASN A 341 18.40 0.75 16.19
C ASN A 341 18.88 1.32 17.53
N LYS A 342 18.54 2.58 17.83
CA LYS A 342 18.93 3.23 19.09
C LYS A 342 17.90 3.07 20.21
N ILE A 343 16.63 2.91 19.85
CA ILE A 343 15.55 2.80 20.83
C ILE A 343 15.42 1.36 21.32
N GLU A 344 15.14 1.21 22.61
CA GLU A 344 14.91 -0.10 23.22
C GLU A 344 13.65 -0.75 22.64
N LYS A 345 13.72 -2.05 22.33
CA LYS A 345 12.58 -2.85 21.86
C LYS A 345 12.08 -3.70 23.03
N PRO A 346 10.87 -3.47 23.57
CA PRO A 346 10.32 -4.29 24.64
C PRO A 346 10.27 -5.76 24.21
N HIS A 347 10.95 -6.65 24.95
CA HIS A 347 11.07 -8.08 24.62
C HIS A 347 11.67 -8.37 23.22
N GLY A 348 12.43 -7.42 22.65
CA GLY A 348 12.93 -7.52 21.28
C GLY A 348 11.88 -7.25 20.19
N LEU A 349 10.62 -7.00 20.58
CA LEU A 349 9.50 -6.73 19.67
C LEU A 349 9.39 -5.24 19.33
N TYR A 350 8.85 -4.95 18.14
CA TYR A 350 8.60 -3.59 17.68
C TYR A 350 7.13 -3.21 17.90
N PRO A 351 6.81 -2.28 18.81
CA PRO A 351 5.46 -1.77 18.94
C PRO A 351 5.01 -1.03 17.67
N ASN A 352 3.71 -1.11 17.38
CA ASN A 352 3.14 -0.57 16.15
C ASN A 352 3.04 0.97 16.13
N PHE A 353 3.27 1.65 17.26
CA PHE A 353 3.08 3.10 17.40
C PHE A 353 4.32 3.79 17.95
N LEU A 354 4.92 4.66 17.14
CA LEU A 354 6.10 5.45 17.48
C LEU A 354 5.78 6.95 17.39
N SER A 355 6.15 7.73 18.40
CA SER A 355 5.96 9.18 18.33
C SER A 355 6.94 9.82 17.35
N PRO A 356 6.47 10.55 16.32
CA PRO A 356 7.35 11.28 15.41
C PRO A 356 7.98 12.54 16.05
N VAL A 357 7.61 12.86 17.29
CA VAL A 357 8.13 14.03 18.02
C VAL A 357 9.16 13.61 19.06
N SER A 358 8.85 12.63 19.92
CA SER A 358 9.75 12.19 20.98
C SER A 358 10.67 11.04 20.58
N GLY A 359 10.32 10.27 19.56
CA GLY A 359 11.06 9.08 19.14
C GLY A 359 10.87 7.87 20.05
N ASN A 360 9.90 7.93 20.96
CA ASN A 360 9.59 6.84 21.89
C ASN A 360 8.35 6.06 21.44
N TRP A 361 8.33 4.77 21.79
CA TRP A 361 7.14 3.93 21.68
C TRP A 361 6.01 4.49 22.55
N VAL A 362 4.77 4.40 22.07
CA VAL A 362 3.59 4.93 22.79
C VAL A 362 2.73 3.81 23.34
N GLN A 363 2.13 3.00 22.47
CA GLN A 363 1.36 1.82 22.87
C GLN A 363 2.18 0.57 22.63
N HIS A 364 2.16 -0.35 23.60
CA HIS A 364 2.82 -1.64 23.54
C HIS A 364 1.91 -2.69 22.87
N HIS A 365 1.41 -2.39 21.67
CA HIS A 365 0.73 -3.34 20.79
C HIS A 365 1.70 -3.75 19.69
N VAL A 366 1.93 -5.04 19.54
CA VAL A 366 2.77 -5.65 18.51
C VAL A 366 1.89 -6.61 17.71
N SER A 367 1.98 -6.51 16.39
CA SER A 367 1.38 -7.47 15.47
C SER A 367 2.33 -7.65 14.31
N ILE A 368 2.38 -8.85 13.76
CA ILE A 368 2.96 -9.11 12.45
C ILE A 368 1.88 -9.05 11.35
N GLY A 369 0.63 -8.75 11.69
CA GLY A 369 -0.39 -8.34 10.72
C GLY A 369 -0.47 -6.81 10.64
N GLY A 370 -1.66 -6.29 10.35
CA GLY A 370 -1.88 -4.86 10.13
C GLY A 370 -1.23 -3.97 11.18
N LEU A 371 -0.69 -2.84 10.71
CA LEU A 371 0.09 -1.83 11.46
C LEU A 371 1.56 -2.19 11.71
N GLY A 372 1.98 -3.44 11.50
CA GLY A 372 3.36 -3.90 11.76
C GLY A 372 3.98 -4.76 10.66
N ASP A 373 3.20 -5.65 10.04
CA ASP A 373 3.52 -6.51 8.88
C ASP A 373 4.69 -6.06 7.99
N SER A 374 4.45 -5.11 7.08
CA SER A 374 5.34 -4.82 5.95
C SER A 374 6.64 -4.11 6.37
N PHE A 375 6.74 -3.66 7.63
CA PHE A 375 8.03 -3.24 8.19
C PHE A 375 9.01 -4.42 8.24
N TYR A 376 8.57 -5.59 8.73
CA TYR A 376 9.42 -6.78 8.82
C TYR A 376 9.80 -7.28 7.43
N GLU A 377 8.83 -7.24 6.51
CA GLU A 377 8.99 -7.57 5.11
C GLU A 377 10.10 -6.73 4.45
N TYR A 378 10.09 -5.42 4.68
CA TYR A 378 11.06 -4.50 4.08
C TYR A 378 12.46 -4.64 4.67
N LEU A 379 12.63 -5.23 5.85
CA LEU A 379 13.96 -5.55 6.35
C LEU A 379 14.62 -6.65 5.50
N ILE A 380 13.94 -7.78 5.30
CA ILE A 380 14.51 -8.87 4.49
C ILE A 380 14.58 -8.47 3.01
N LYS A 381 13.54 -7.81 2.49
CA LYS A 381 13.52 -7.36 1.09
C LYS A 381 14.59 -6.31 0.79
N SER A 382 14.91 -5.41 1.73
CA SER A 382 16.02 -4.46 1.56
C SER A 382 17.37 -5.16 1.51
N TYR A 383 17.59 -6.13 2.40
CA TYR A 383 18.80 -6.95 2.37
C TYR A 383 18.95 -7.66 1.02
N LEU A 384 17.90 -8.32 0.54
CA LEU A 384 17.91 -8.98 -0.77
C LEU A 384 18.08 -8.00 -1.93
N MET A 385 17.43 -6.82 -1.88
CA MET A 385 17.51 -5.78 -2.91
C MET A 385 18.92 -5.20 -3.01
N SER A 386 19.64 -5.07 -1.90
CA SER A 386 21.01 -4.55 -1.84
C SER A 386 22.08 -5.53 -2.35
N ASP A 387 21.69 -6.61 -3.02
CA ASP A 387 22.58 -7.75 -3.34
C ASP A 387 23.30 -8.26 -2.08
N LYS A 388 22.53 -8.34 -0.99
CA LYS A 388 22.98 -8.87 0.31
C LYS A 388 24.09 -8.05 0.99
N THR A 389 24.18 -6.74 0.72
CA THR A 389 25.19 -5.84 1.32
C THR A 389 24.67 -4.99 2.50
N ASP A 390 23.36 -4.90 2.68
CA ASP A 390 22.71 -4.16 3.78
C ASP A 390 22.66 -5.00 5.07
N ASP A 391 23.81 -5.10 5.73
CA ASP A 391 23.99 -5.86 6.98
C ASP A 391 23.10 -5.36 8.13
N ASP A 392 22.79 -4.06 8.15
CA ASP A 392 21.90 -3.47 9.15
C ASP A 392 20.48 -4.04 8.99
N ALA A 393 19.95 -4.09 7.76
CA ALA A 393 18.65 -4.70 7.49
C ALA A 393 18.63 -6.19 7.83
N LYS A 394 19.69 -6.92 7.46
CA LYS A 394 19.86 -8.35 7.79
C LYS A 394 19.76 -8.57 9.29
N LYS A 395 20.56 -7.83 10.06
CA LYS A 395 20.59 -7.95 11.52
C LYS A 395 19.26 -7.59 12.15
N MET A 396 18.63 -6.49 11.70
CA MET A 396 17.32 -6.07 12.19
C MET A 396 16.26 -7.15 11.93
N TYR A 397 16.25 -7.76 10.74
CA TYR A 397 15.31 -8.81 10.37
C TYR A 397 15.46 -10.05 11.25
N TYR A 398 16.64 -10.66 11.32
CA TYR A 398 16.80 -11.91 12.08
C TYR A 398 16.64 -11.70 13.59
N THR A 399 17.05 -10.54 14.12
CA THR A 399 16.78 -10.21 15.53
C THR A 399 15.28 -10.06 15.78
N ALA A 400 14.54 -9.44 14.86
CA ALA A 400 13.08 -9.33 14.95
C ALA A 400 12.42 -10.70 14.84
N LEU A 401 12.85 -11.54 13.89
CA LEU A 401 12.31 -12.88 13.68
C LEU A 401 12.50 -13.75 14.92
N GLU A 402 13.69 -13.75 15.53
CA GLU A 402 13.92 -14.48 16.79
C GLU A 402 12.98 -14.03 17.92
N ALA A 403 12.73 -12.72 18.04
CA ALA A 403 11.78 -12.19 19.02
C ALA A 403 10.33 -12.56 18.68
N ILE A 404 9.95 -12.53 17.40
CA ILE A 404 8.62 -12.96 16.92
C ILE A 404 8.40 -14.43 17.22
N GLU A 405 9.38 -15.30 16.94
CA GLU A 405 9.29 -16.73 17.23
C GLU A 405 9.16 -16.99 18.73
N ALA A 406 9.98 -16.33 19.55
CA ALA A 406 9.98 -16.53 20.99
C ALA A 406 8.69 -16.04 21.68
N ASN A 407 8.00 -15.04 21.11
CA ASN A 407 6.90 -14.37 21.78
C ASN A 407 5.54 -14.50 21.09
N LEU A 408 5.49 -14.62 19.76
CA LEU A 408 4.25 -14.52 18.96
C LEU A 408 3.88 -15.82 18.25
N VAL A 409 4.86 -16.65 17.88
CA VAL A 409 4.59 -17.95 17.24
C VAL A 409 4.04 -18.92 18.27
N GLN A 410 2.87 -19.49 17.99
CA GLN A 410 2.14 -20.40 18.85
C GLN A 410 1.65 -21.60 18.05
N LYS A 411 1.30 -22.68 18.75
CA LYS A 411 0.69 -23.88 18.16
C LYS A 411 -0.69 -24.12 18.77
N SER A 412 -1.70 -24.30 17.94
CA SER A 412 -3.07 -24.57 18.39
C SER A 412 -3.21 -26.01 18.91
N PRO A 413 -4.31 -26.35 19.60
CA PRO A 413 -4.59 -27.73 20.01
C PRO A 413 -4.67 -28.72 18.84
N GLY A 414 -5.15 -28.28 17.65
CA GLY A 414 -5.19 -29.09 16.43
C GLY A 414 -3.86 -29.18 15.68
N GLY A 415 -2.83 -28.46 16.14
CA GLY A 415 -1.47 -28.54 15.59
C GLY A 415 -1.11 -27.48 14.55
N LEU A 416 -1.97 -26.50 14.30
CA LEU A 416 -1.70 -25.36 13.42
C LEU A 416 -0.74 -24.36 14.08
N THR A 417 0.32 -23.98 13.36
CA THR A 417 1.26 -22.94 13.79
C THR A 417 0.74 -21.58 13.32
N TYR A 418 0.60 -20.63 14.23
CA TYR A 418 0.08 -19.29 13.94
C TYR A 418 0.86 -18.21 14.66
N MET A 419 0.68 -16.97 14.21
CA MET A 419 1.27 -15.79 14.80
C MET A 419 0.19 -15.00 15.54
N ALA A 420 0.27 -15.01 16.88
CA ALA A 420 -0.59 -14.23 17.75
C ALA A 420 -0.21 -12.74 17.72
N GLU A 421 -1.13 -11.88 18.16
CA GLU A 421 -0.79 -10.49 18.49
C GLU A 421 -0.39 -10.37 19.97
N TRP A 422 0.37 -9.34 20.31
CA TRP A 422 0.77 -9.07 21.69
C TRP A 422 0.32 -7.67 22.12
N ARG A 423 -0.40 -7.59 23.24
CA ARG A 423 -0.96 -6.34 23.78
C ARG A 423 -0.56 -6.21 25.25
N GLY A 424 0.42 -5.35 25.52
CA GLY A 424 0.80 -4.96 26.89
C GLY A 424 1.16 -6.12 27.81
N GLY A 425 1.77 -7.19 27.27
CA GLY A 425 2.17 -8.39 28.03
C GLY A 425 1.30 -9.62 27.77
N ILE A 426 0.17 -9.47 27.09
CA ILE A 426 -0.81 -10.55 26.90
C ILE A 426 -0.91 -10.92 25.42
N LEU A 427 -0.89 -12.21 25.12
CA LEU A 427 -1.17 -12.72 23.78
C LEU A 427 -2.66 -12.66 23.48
N ASP A 428 -3.01 -12.07 22.34
CA ASP A 428 -4.32 -12.18 21.72
C ASP A 428 -4.20 -13.25 20.63
N HIS A 429 -4.80 -14.42 20.86
CA HIS A 429 -4.74 -15.60 19.98
C HIS A 429 -5.62 -15.42 18.74
N LYS A 430 -5.27 -14.39 17.97
CA LYS A 430 -5.89 -13.90 16.75
C LYS A 430 -4.77 -13.72 15.73
N MET A 431 -5.03 -14.13 14.49
CA MET A 431 -4.17 -13.86 13.34
C MET A 431 -5.02 -13.22 12.24
N GLY A 432 -4.50 -12.18 11.60
CA GLY A 432 -5.15 -11.52 10.47
C GLY A 432 -4.82 -12.21 9.15
N HIS A 433 -5.63 -12.01 8.12
CA HIS A 433 -5.29 -12.39 6.74
C HIS A 433 -3.99 -11.72 6.31
N LEU A 434 -3.81 -10.44 6.67
CA LEU A 434 -2.57 -9.69 6.44
C LEU A 434 -1.33 -10.43 6.95
N ALA A 435 -1.42 -11.09 8.11
CA ALA A 435 -0.29 -11.82 8.70
C ALA A 435 0.18 -13.02 7.84
N CYS A 436 -0.62 -13.46 6.87
CA CYS A 436 -0.28 -14.61 6.04
C CYS A 436 0.86 -14.35 5.04
N PHE A 437 1.22 -13.10 4.77
CA PHE A 437 2.41 -12.75 3.96
C PHE A 437 3.69 -13.32 4.59
N SER A 438 3.68 -13.51 5.91
CA SER A 438 4.84 -13.92 6.70
C SER A 438 5.38 -15.29 6.31
N GLY A 439 4.55 -16.18 5.76
CA GLY A 439 4.99 -17.45 5.18
C GLY A 439 6.01 -17.22 4.06
N GLY A 440 5.64 -16.42 3.06
CA GLY A 440 6.53 -16.02 1.97
C GLY A 440 7.75 -15.24 2.47
N MET A 441 7.55 -14.28 3.38
CA MET A 441 8.63 -13.47 3.97
C MET A 441 9.70 -14.33 4.67
N ILE A 442 9.29 -15.30 5.48
CA ILE A 442 10.23 -16.20 6.17
C ILE A 442 10.89 -17.14 5.16
N GLY A 443 10.12 -17.65 4.18
CA GLY A 443 10.63 -18.51 3.12
C GLY A 443 11.77 -17.85 2.34
N ILE A 444 11.60 -16.61 1.87
CA ILE A 444 12.65 -15.90 1.11
C ILE A 444 13.88 -15.54 1.95
N GLY A 445 13.74 -15.48 3.27
CA GLY A 445 14.85 -15.25 4.20
C GLY A 445 15.58 -16.53 4.59
N ALA A 446 15.06 -17.71 4.31
CA ALA A 446 15.57 -18.95 4.90
C ALA A 446 17.05 -19.23 4.58
N ASP A 447 17.50 -18.93 3.35
CA ASP A 447 18.86 -19.19 2.89
C ASP A 447 19.92 -18.27 3.50
N ASP A 448 19.53 -17.09 3.98
CA ASP A 448 20.45 -16.03 4.42
C ASP A 448 20.59 -15.91 5.93
N GLY A 449 19.86 -16.74 6.67
CA GLY A 449 19.94 -16.84 8.12
C GLY A 449 21.17 -17.61 8.60
N ALA A 450 21.16 -17.99 9.88
CA ALA A 450 22.16 -18.93 10.39
C ALA A 450 22.00 -20.27 9.66
N PRO A 451 23.08 -20.90 9.13
CA PRO A 451 22.97 -22.12 8.31
C PRO A 451 22.17 -23.25 8.96
N GLU A 452 22.27 -23.41 10.28
CA GLU A 452 21.53 -24.39 11.07
C GLU A 452 20.03 -24.10 11.19
N LYS A 453 19.61 -22.84 10.98
CA LYS A 453 18.20 -22.41 11.02
C LYS A 453 17.52 -22.43 9.65
N ARG A 454 18.24 -22.69 8.56
CA ARG A 454 17.69 -22.69 7.19
C ARG A 454 16.45 -23.57 7.06
N GLN A 455 16.57 -24.85 7.44
CA GLN A 455 15.44 -25.79 7.35
C GLN A 455 14.31 -25.39 8.31
N HIS A 456 14.66 -24.96 9.51
CA HIS A 456 13.69 -24.46 10.51
C HIS A 456 12.85 -23.30 9.97
N TYR A 457 13.45 -22.34 9.25
CA TYR A 457 12.72 -21.25 8.62
C TYR A 457 11.83 -21.72 7.47
N LEU A 458 12.28 -22.65 6.63
CA LEU A 458 11.42 -23.24 5.59
C LEU A 458 10.24 -24.01 6.18
N ASP A 459 10.46 -24.74 7.28
CA ASP A 459 9.41 -25.48 7.98
C ASP A 459 8.40 -24.51 8.61
N LEU A 460 8.87 -23.46 9.31
CA LEU A 460 8.02 -22.43 9.89
C LEU A 460 7.21 -21.70 8.81
N ALA A 461 7.84 -21.33 7.69
CA ALA A 461 7.18 -20.74 6.54
C ALA A 461 6.08 -21.66 5.98
N ALA A 462 6.36 -22.96 5.84
CA ALA A 462 5.39 -23.94 5.37
C ALA A 462 4.23 -24.14 6.36
N GLU A 463 4.49 -24.21 7.66
CA GLU A 463 3.47 -24.37 8.70
C GLU A 463 2.54 -23.15 8.78
N ILE A 464 3.08 -21.93 8.73
CA ILE A 464 2.27 -20.70 8.68
C ILE A 464 1.42 -20.64 7.41
N THR A 465 2.04 -20.93 6.25
CA THR A 465 1.32 -20.96 4.97
C THR A 465 0.17 -21.98 4.99
N HIS A 466 0.39 -23.14 5.62
CA HIS A 466 -0.64 -24.16 5.81
C HIS A 466 -1.77 -23.68 6.72
N THR A 467 -1.48 -23.04 7.86
CA THR A 467 -2.51 -22.45 8.73
C THR A 467 -3.36 -21.41 8.00
N CYS A 468 -2.74 -20.59 7.15
CA CYS A 468 -3.45 -19.64 6.32
C CYS A 468 -4.36 -20.32 5.28
N HIS A 469 -3.91 -21.42 4.67
CA HIS A 469 -4.76 -22.26 3.83
C HIS A 469 -5.97 -22.82 4.59
N GLU A 470 -5.77 -23.34 5.81
CA GLU A 470 -6.86 -23.88 6.62
C GLU A 470 -7.93 -22.82 6.96
N SER A 471 -7.54 -21.54 7.06
CA SER A 471 -8.48 -20.45 7.29
C SER A 471 -9.45 -20.18 6.13
N TYR A 472 -9.20 -20.74 4.94
CA TYR A 472 -10.01 -20.52 3.74
C TYR A 472 -11.28 -21.38 3.68
N THR A 473 -11.56 -22.22 4.68
CA THR A 473 -12.79 -23.04 4.70
C THR A 473 -14.00 -22.21 5.18
N PRO A 474 -15.21 -22.36 4.58
CA PRO A 474 -15.62 -23.32 3.55
C PRO A 474 -15.62 -22.82 2.10
N THR A 475 -15.62 -21.50 1.88
CA THR A 475 -15.75 -20.91 0.52
C THR A 475 -14.45 -20.95 -0.27
N LYS A 476 -13.36 -21.45 0.32
CA LYS A 476 -12.00 -21.39 -0.22
C LYS A 476 -11.48 -19.95 -0.34
N LEU A 477 -12.00 -19.05 0.50
CA LEU A 477 -11.54 -17.67 0.75
C LEU A 477 -11.49 -17.42 2.26
N GLY A 478 -10.43 -16.78 2.74
CA GLY A 478 -10.19 -16.57 4.18
C GLY A 478 -10.83 -15.30 4.74
N PRO A 479 -11.23 -15.30 6.02
CA PRO A 479 -11.72 -14.09 6.68
C PRO A 479 -10.58 -13.09 6.94
N GLU A 480 -10.90 -11.80 7.12
CA GLU A 480 -9.93 -10.76 7.51
C GLU A 480 -9.15 -11.12 8.78
N ALA A 481 -9.78 -11.81 9.73
CA ALA A 481 -9.08 -12.37 10.87
C ALA A 481 -9.73 -13.64 11.41
N PHE A 482 -8.91 -14.51 11.96
CA PHE A 482 -9.28 -15.80 12.53
C PHE A 482 -8.64 -16.01 13.91
N ARG A 483 -9.23 -16.89 14.71
CA ARG A 483 -8.83 -17.12 16.11
C ARG A 483 -8.44 -18.57 16.38
N PHE A 484 -7.68 -18.74 17.47
CA PHE A 484 -7.14 -20.01 17.97
C PHE A 484 -7.47 -20.21 19.45
N ASP A 485 -8.52 -19.56 19.94
CA ASP A 485 -9.00 -19.62 21.32
C ASP A 485 -10.48 -20.03 21.39
N SER A 486 -10.93 -20.39 22.60
CA SER A 486 -12.34 -20.67 22.89
C SER A 486 -12.98 -21.75 21.99
N GLY A 487 -12.19 -22.74 21.56
CA GLY A 487 -12.64 -23.83 20.68
C GLY A 487 -12.70 -23.47 19.18
N ALA A 488 -12.35 -22.24 18.82
CA ALA A 488 -12.12 -21.85 17.43
C ALA A 488 -10.68 -22.14 17.03
N GLU A 489 -10.50 -22.59 15.79
CA GLU A 489 -9.20 -22.83 15.18
C GLU A 489 -9.30 -22.40 13.71
N ALA A 490 -8.43 -21.49 13.29
CA ALA A 490 -8.40 -20.90 11.94
C ALA A 490 -9.77 -20.36 11.44
N THR A 491 -10.64 -19.91 12.35
CA THR A 491 -11.98 -19.39 11.99
C THR A 491 -12.28 -18.06 12.66
N ALA A 492 -13.07 -17.22 11.99
CA ALA A 492 -13.51 -15.93 12.51
C ALA A 492 -14.73 -16.11 13.43
N THR A 493 -14.58 -15.69 14.69
CA THR A 493 -15.68 -15.73 15.67
C THR A 493 -16.53 -14.45 15.65
N ARG A 494 -15.95 -13.32 15.22
CA ARG A 494 -16.63 -12.02 15.15
C ARG A 494 -17.19 -11.77 13.75
N LEU A 495 -18.43 -11.32 13.67
CA LEU A 495 -19.07 -10.95 12.38
C LEU A 495 -18.28 -9.88 11.62
N SER A 496 -17.62 -8.96 12.33
CA SER A 496 -16.80 -7.91 11.73
C SER A 496 -15.57 -8.43 10.99
N ASP A 497 -15.14 -9.66 11.27
CA ASP A 497 -13.87 -10.20 10.78
C ASP A 497 -14.11 -11.20 9.63
N ARG A 498 -15.36 -11.53 9.31
CA ARG A 498 -15.72 -12.59 8.34
C ARG A 498 -15.61 -12.19 6.86
N TYR A 499 -15.26 -10.94 6.57
CA TYR A 499 -15.21 -10.46 5.20
C TYR A 499 -13.92 -10.88 4.51
N TYR A 500 -13.95 -10.90 3.18
CA TYR A 500 -12.79 -11.05 2.31
C TYR A 500 -12.84 -9.98 1.22
N ILE A 501 -11.86 -9.10 1.17
CA ILE A 501 -11.81 -7.94 0.26
C ILE A 501 -10.84 -8.15 -0.91
N LEU A 502 -10.72 -9.38 -1.42
CA LEU A 502 -9.85 -9.71 -2.57
C LEU A 502 -8.34 -9.66 -2.26
N ARG A 503 -7.96 -9.84 -1.00
CA ARG A 503 -6.59 -9.70 -0.51
C ARG A 503 -5.62 -10.77 -1.06
N PRO A 504 -4.33 -10.44 -1.20
CA PRO A 504 -3.32 -11.30 -1.82
C PRO A 504 -2.49 -12.17 -0.86
N GLU A 505 -2.41 -11.90 0.43
CA GLU A 505 -1.22 -12.30 1.23
C GLU A 505 -1.03 -13.82 1.39
N VAL A 506 -2.12 -14.59 1.34
CA VAL A 506 -2.04 -16.06 1.32
C VAL A 506 -1.51 -16.58 -0.01
N ILE A 507 -1.98 -15.99 -1.11
CA ILE A 507 -1.55 -16.33 -2.49
C ILE A 507 -0.10 -15.89 -2.70
N GLU A 508 0.31 -14.75 -2.15
CA GLU A 508 1.72 -14.32 -2.13
C GLU A 508 2.60 -15.40 -1.49
N SER A 509 2.22 -15.89 -0.31
CA SER A 509 2.94 -16.99 0.35
C SER A 509 2.94 -18.27 -0.49
N TYR A 510 1.83 -18.64 -1.15
CA TYR A 510 1.83 -19.78 -2.07
C TYR A 510 2.83 -19.60 -3.22
N MET A 511 2.91 -18.41 -3.81
CA MET A 511 3.84 -18.10 -4.90
C MET A 511 5.29 -18.28 -4.45
N TYR A 512 5.68 -17.69 -3.32
CA TYR A 512 7.04 -17.85 -2.80
C TYR A 512 7.33 -19.30 -2.41
N MET A 513 6.42 -19.95 -1.69
CA MET A 513 6.65 -21.34 -1.26
C MET A 513 6.73 -22.30 -2.45
N TRP A 514 5.95 -22.08 -3.52
CA TRP A 514 6.12 -22.80 -4.79
C TRP A 514 7.52 -22.59 -5.37
N ARG A 515 7.96 -21.34 -5.57
CA ARG A 515 9.28 -21.06 -6.19
C ARG A 515 10.45 -21.57 -5.35
N LEU A 516 10.31 -21.61 -4.04
CA LEU A 516 11.37 -22.06 -3.13
C LEU A 516 11.43 -23.59 -2.99
N THR A 517 10.29 -24.28 -3.10
CA THR A 517 10.20 -25.72 -2.74
C THR A 517 9.76 -26.62 -3.89
N HIS A 518 9.08 -26.07 -4.89
CA HIS A 518 8.38 -26.78 -5.95
C HIS A 518 7.40 -27.86 -5.44
N ASP A 519 6.88 -27.71 -4.21
CA ASP A 519 5.83 -28.58 -3.68
C ASP A 519 4.51 -28.29 -4.42
N PRO A 520 3.94 -29.26 -5.15
CA PRO A 520 2.76 -29.05 -6.00
C PRO A 520 1.53 -28.58 -5.22
N LYS A 521 1.44 -28.82 -3.90
CA LYS A 521 0.29 -28.40 -3.10
C LYS A 521 0.03 -26.90 -3.18
N TYR A 522 1.06 -26.07 -3.31
CA TYR A 522 0.91 -24.61 -3.38
C TYR A 522 0.21 -24.16 -4.67
N ARG A 523 0.44 -24.86 -5.79
CA ARG A 523 -0.30 -24.64 -7.04
C ARG A 523 -1.73 -25.15 -6.96
N GLU A 524 -1.97 -26.28 -6.29
CA GLU A 524 -3.33 -26.77 -6.06
C GLU A 524 -4.13 -25.82 -5.17
N TRP A 525 -3.55 -25.35 -4.05
CA TRP A 525 -4.19 -24.37 -3.17
C TRP A 525 -4.43 -23.02 -3.85
N GLY A 526 -3.50 -22.58 -4.70
CA GLY A 526 -3.72 -21.41 -5.55
C GLY A 526 -4.87 -21.60 -6.55
N TRP A 527 -5.03 -22.81 -7.08
CA TRP A 527 -6.13 -23.14 -7.99
C TRP A 527 -7.48 -23.18 -7.28
N GLU A 528 -7.55 -23.74 -6.07
CA GLU A 528 -8.74 -23.67 -5.22
C GLU A 528 -9.18 -22.21 -4.99
N ALA A 529 -8.22 -21.31 -4.74
CA ALA A 529 -8.51 -19.88 -4.58
C ALA A 529 -9.01 -19.22 -5.89
N VAL A 530 -8.47 -19.62 -7.06
CA VAL A 530 -8.98 -19.15 -8.37
C VAL A 530 -10.44 -19.57 -8.57
N GLU A 531 -10.76 -20.83 -8.32
CA GLU A 531 -12.12 -21.35 -8.44
C GLU A 531 -13.08 -20.61 -7.49
N ALA A 532 -12.63 -20.34 -6.27
CA ALA A 532 -13.38 -19.57 -5.28
C ALA A 532 -13.63 -18.12 -5.69
N LEU A 533 -12.61 -17.43 -6.21
CA LEU A 533 -12.72 -16.06 -6.71
C LEU A 533 -13.72 -15.98 -7.87
N GLU A 534 -13.67 -16.93 -8.81
CA GLU A 534 -14.62 -17.03 -9.92
C GLU A 534 -16.04 -17.31 -9.44
N GLN A 535 -16.21 -18.18 -8.45
CA GLN A 535 -17.50 -18.59 -7.95
C GLN A 535 -18.17 -17.53 -7.05
N HIS A 536 -17.39 -16.87 -6.20
CA HIS A 536 -17.90 -16.06 -5.10
C HIS A 536 -17.59 -14.56 -5.22
N CYS A 537 -16.58 -14.17 -5.99
CA CYS A 537 -16.20 -12.76 -6.12
C CYS A 537 -16.53 -12.17 -7.50
N ARG A 538 -16.55 -12.99 -8.56
CA ARG A 538 -16.90 -12.53 -9.91
C ARG A 538 -18.37 -12.12 -9.97
N VAL A 539 -18.61 -10.90 -10.45
CA VAL A 539 -19.93 -10.36 -10.78
C VAL A 539 -19.96 -9.94 -12.24
N GLU A 540 -21.12 -9.55 -12.76
CA GLU A 540 -21.28 -9.20 -14.19
C GLU A 540 -20.30 -8.11 -14.68
N SER A 541 -19.88 -7.22 -13.79
CA SER A 541 -19.07 -6.05 -14.14
C SER A 541 -17.77 -5.92 -13.34
N GLY A 542 -17.11 -7.03 -13.01
CA GLY A 542 -15.81 -7.06 -12.33
C GLY A 542 -15.77 -8.09 -11.19
N PHE A 543 -14.86 -7.88 -10.23
CA PHE A 543 -14.79 -8.68 -9.00
C PHE A 543 -15.09 -7.82 -7.79
N SER A 544 -15.83 -8.38 -6.82
CA SER A 544 -16.17 -7.71 -5.57
C SER A 544 -15.78 -8.57 -4.38
N GLY A 545 -15.30 -7.92 -3.31
CA GLY A 545 -15.18 -8.56 -2.01
C GLY A 545 -16.52 -9.09 -1.49
N ILE A 546 -16.45 -10.00 -0.53
CA ILE A 546 -17.61 -10.63 0.12
C ILE A 546 -17.59 -10.35 1.62
N ARG A 547 -18.78 -10.22 2.22
CA ARG A 547 -18.95 -9.80 3.62
C ARG A 547 -18.91 -10.95 4.64
N ASP A 548 -19.16 -12.17 4.19
CA ASP A 548 -19.12 -13.36 5.06
C ASP A 548 -18.66 -14.60 4.25
N VAL A 549 -17.41 -15.01 4.49
CA VAL A 549 -16.78 -16.19 3.86
C VAL A 549 -17.35 -17.53 4.33
N TYR A 550 -18.23 -17.56 5.33
CA TYR A 550 -18.87 -18.79 5.83
C TYR A 550 -20.21 -19.09 5.17
N THR A 551 -20.65 -18.24 4.24
CA THR A 551 -21.94 -18.38 3.55
C THR A 551 -21.74 -18.69 2.07
N THR A 552 -22.48 -19.67 1.54
CA THR A 552 -22.43 -20.01 0.10
C THR A 552 -23.17 -18.98 -0.76
N SER A 553 -24.23 -18.37 -0.21
CA SER A 553 -24.91 -17.23 -0.82
C SER A 553 -24.26 -15.93 -0.33
N VAL A 554 -23.22 -15.51 -1.03
CA VAL A 554 -22.39 -14.37 -0.64
C VAL A 554 -23.10 -13.03 -0.78
N SER A 555 -22.76 -12.10 0.11
CA SER A 555 -23.14 -10.69 0.03
C SER A 555 -21.90 -9.87 -0.32
N HIS A 556 -21.98 -9.09 -1.40
CA HIS A 556 -20.85 -8.33 -1.91
C HIS A 556 -20.65 -6.98 -1.19
N ASP A 557 -19.40 -6.53 -1.12
CA ASP A 557 -19.04 -5.21 -0.60
C ASP A 557 -19.14 -4.09 -1.64
N ASN A 558 -19.28 -4.47 -2.93
CA ASN A 558 -19.26 -3.59 -4.10
C ASN A 558 -17.96 -2.80 -4.26
N MET A 559 -16.81 -3.45 -4.04
CA MET A 559 -15.50 -2.88 -4.31
C MET A 559 -14.56 -3.86 -5.01
N GLN A 560 -13.99 -3.42 -6.12
CA GLN A 560 -12.81 -4.02 -6.75
C GLN A 560 -11.60 -3.19 -6.34
N GLN A 561 -10.89 -3.67 -5.33
CA GLN A 561 -9.68 -3.04 -4.80
C GLN A 561 -8.58 -3.03 -5.87
N SER A 562 -7.75 -1.98 -5.92
CA SER A 562 -6.67 -1.93 -6.93
C SER A 562 -5.65 -3.08 -6.75
N PHE A 563 -5.39 -3.48 -5.51
CA PHE A 563 -4.52 -4.61 -5.18
C PHE A 563 -4.99 -5.97 -5.72
N PHE A 564 -6.28 -6.12 -6.03
CA PHE A 564 -6.72 -7.34 -6.70
C PHE A 564 -6.04 -7.51 -8.06
N LEU A 565 -5.84 -6.40 -8.78
CA LEU A 565 -5.19 -6.37 -10.08
C LEU A 565 -3.67 -6.40 -9.93
N SER A 566 -3.08 -5.57 -9.06
CA SER A 566 -1.62 -5.52 -8.92
C SER A 566 -1.03 -6.73 -8.20
N GLU A 567 -1.75 -7.34 -7.27
CA GLU A 567 -1.18 -8.36 -6.37
C GLU A 567 -1.82 -9.72 -6.58
N THR A 568 -3.12 -9.86 -6.26
CA THR A 568 -3.80 -11.16 -6.23
C THR A 568 -3.68 -11.87 -7.58
N LEU A 569 -4.01 -11.19 -8.68
CA LEU A 569 -3.91 -11.76 -10.02
C LEU A 569 -2.46 -11.89 -10.51
N LYS A 570 -1.55 -11.00 -10.09
CA LYS A 570 -0.12 -11.09 -10.43
C LYS A 570 0.52 -12.32 -9.78
N TYR A 571 0.34 -12.51 -8.48
CA TYR A 571 0.90 -13.65 -7.76
C TYR A 571 0.30 -14.98 -8.23
N LEU A 572 -1.00 -15.03 -8.55
CA LEU A 572 -1.59 -16.21 -9.19
C LEU A 572 -0.97 -16.49 -10.57
N TYR A 573 -0.78 -15.47 -11.40
CA TYR A 573 -0.16 -15.63 -12.71
C TYR A 573 1.28 -16.12 -12.60
N LEU A 574 2.06 -15.58 -11.65
CA LEU A 574 3.43 -16.01 -11.37
C LEU A 574 3.50 -17.42 -10.77
N LEU A 575 2.56 -17.80 -9.91
CA LEU A 575 2.44 -19.14 -9.34
C LEU A 575 2.26 -20.21 -10.43
N PHE A 576 1.51 -19.89 -11.49
CA PHE A 576 1.31 -20.75 -12.66
C PHE A 576 2.25 -20.42 -13.83
N SER A 577 3.35 -19.72 -13.60
CA SER A 577 4.40 -19.46 -14.60
C SER A 577 5.69 -20.20 -14.26
N ASP A 578 6.61 -20.24 -15.21
CA ASP A 578 7.99 -20.68 -14.97
C ASP A 578 8.76 -19.66 -14.11
N ASP A 579 9.72 -20.16 -13.32
CA ASP A 579 10.49 -19.37 -12.35
C ASP A 579 11.35 -18.26 -12.97
N ASP A 580 11.60 -18.30 -14.28
CA ASP A 580 12.40 -17.29 -14.97
C ASP A 580 11.61 -16.02 -15.34
N LEU A 581 10.27 -16.03 -15.25
CA LEU A 581 9.45 -14.81 -15.31
C LEU A 581 9.57 -14.05 -13.99
N LEU A 582 10.10 -12.83 -14.03
CA LEU A 582 10.43 -12.05 -12.83
C LEU A 582 11.18 -12.90 -11.79
N SER A 583 12.31 -13.45 -12.20
CA SER A 583 13.11 -14.33 -11.34
C SER A 583 13.46 -13.67 -10.00
N LEU A 584 13.32 -14.41 -8.91
CA LEU A 584 13.71 -13.97 -7.57
C LEU A 584 15.22 -13.75 -7.43
N GLU A 585 16.04 -14.15 -8.42
CA GLU A 585 17.46 -13.80 -8.50
C GLU A 585 17.66 -12.32 -8.82
N ASP A 586 16.82 -11.75 -9.68
CA ASP A 586 16.97 -10.39 -10.24
C ASP A 586 16.02 -9.35 -9.63
N TRP A 587 14.90 -9.81 -9.09
CA TRP A 587 13.78 -8.96 -8.66
C TRP A 587 13.42 -9.16 -7.20
N VAL A 588 12.98 -8.08 -6.57
CA VAL A 588 12.32 -8.07 -5.26
C VAL A 588 11.00 -7.34 -5.43
N PHE A 589 9.89 -7.98 -5.06
CA PHE A 589 8.58 -7.35 -5.10
C PHE A 589 8.43 -6.41 -3.92
N ASN A 590 7.98 -5.18 -4.12
CA ASN A 590 7.55 -4.33 -3.01
C ASN A 590 6.28 -4.91 -2.33
N THR A 591 5.76 -4.26 -1.29
CA THR A 591 4.60 -4.77 -0.54
C THR A 591 3.28 -4.75 -1.33
N GLU A 592 3.25 -4.12 -2.51
CA GLU A 592 2.08 -4.07 -3.40
C GLU A 592 2.36 -4.84 -4.71
N ALA A 593 3.21 -5.87 -4.60
CA ALA A 593 3.64 -6.76 -5.68
C ALA A 593 4.29 -6.08 -6.88
N HIS A 594 4.86 -4.89 -6.73
CA HIS A 594 5.59 -4.21 -7.80
C HIS A 594 7.04 -4.68 -7.86
N PRO A 595 7.51 -5.33 -8.95
CA PRO A 595 8.86 -5.87 -9.04
C PRO A 595 9.89 -4.76 -9.21
N LEU A 596 10.74 -4.60 -8.20
CA LEU A 596 11.88 -3.70 -8.18
C LEU A 596 13.17 -4.47 -8.44
N LYS A 597 14.12 -3.86 -9.14
CA LYS A 597 15.38 -4.52 -9.48
C LYS A 597 16.26 -4.66 -8.22
N LYS A 598 17.07 -5.73 -8.15
CA LYS A 598 18.18 -5.77 -7.20
C LYS A 598 19.35 -4.89 -7.66
N HIS A 599 20.14 -4.42 -6.71
CA HIS A 599 21.39 -3.67 -6.92
C HIS A 599 22.57 -4.65 -7.02
N THR A 600 22.73 -5.36 -8.13
CA THR A 600 23.88 -6.28 -8.27
C THR A 600 25.22 -5.54 -8.24
N GLU A 601 26.26 -6.14 -7.63
CA GLU A 601 27.62 -5.56 -7.51
C GLU A 601 28.20 -5.04 -8.86
N ASN A 602 27.73 -5.55 -10.00
CA ASN A 602 28.08 -5.02 -11.33
C ASN A 602 27.63 -3.56 -11.56
N HIS A 603 26.82 -2.99 -10.66
CA HIS A 603 26.31 -1.62 -10.70
C HIS A 603 26.89 -0.67 -9.67
N LEU A 604 27.56 -1.16 -8.63
CA LEU A 604 28.01 -0.34 -7.51
C LEU A 604 29.42 -0.77 -7.09
N SER A 605 30.44 -0.26 -7.79
CA SER A 605 31.78 -0.21 -7.24
C SER A 605 31.81 0.89 -6.17
N PHE A 606 31.41 0.55 -4.94
CA PHE A 606 31.63 1.42 -3.77
C PHE A 606 32.09 0.56 -2.58
N ALA A 607 33.30 0.87 -2.12
CA ALA A 607 33.78 0.56 -0.77
C ALA A 607 34.85 1.60 -0.41
N PRO A 608 35.06 1.90 0.88
CA PRO A 608 34.12 2.07 1.99
C PRO A 608 33.85 3.53 2.35
#